data_AF-A0A497MJL0-F1
#
_entry.id   AF-A0A497MJL0-F1
#
_cell.length_a   1.000
_cell.length_b   1.000
_cell.length_c   1.000
_cell.angle_alpha   90.00
_cell.angle_beta   90.00
_cell.angle_gamma   90.00
#
_symmetry.space_group_name_H-M   'P 1'
#
loop_
_entity.id
_entity.type
_entity.pdbx_description
1 polymer ?
#
loop_
_entity_poly.entity_id
_entity_poly.type
_entity_poly.pdbx_seq_one_letter_code
_entity_poly.pdbx_strand_id
1 'polypeptide(L)'
;MVLAAWLVFYKLAQYLRLEEKGFEVKPLVMLYKTARFNRLLDDLSARFSGFWSLYSTVSIFIAFGLALFSVYVLAENLFKFFMKPEEALGFVPILPG
;
A
#
# COMPACT_ATOMS: atom_id res chain seq x y z
N MET A 1 -19.19 -13.67 1.76
CA MET A 1 -19.84 -12.80 2.79
C MET A 1 -19.44 -11.34 2.64
N VAL A 2 -18.14 -11.01 2.54
CA VAL A 2 -17.65 -9.61 2.41
C VAL A 2 -18.23 -8.86 1.20
N LEU A 3 -18.28 -9.49 0.02
CA LEU A 3 -18.81 -8.86 -1.20
C LEU A 3 -20.32 -8.56 -1.10
N ALA A 4 -21.08 -9.44 -0.44
CA ALA A 4 -22.51 -9.24 -0.22
C ALA A 4 -22.76 -8.09 0.76
N ALA A 5 -21.97 -7.99 1.83
CA ALA A 5 -22.01 -6.86 2.76
C ALA A 5 -21.70 -5.53 2.04
N TRP A 6 -20.73 -5.51 1.14
CA TRP A 6 -20.44 -4.32 0.34
C TRP A 6 -21.59 -3.98 -0.62
N LEU A 7 -22.17 -4.94 -1.33
CA LEU A 7 -23.32 -4.67 -2.20
C LEU A 7 -24.50 -4.03 -1.46
N VAL A 8 -24.82 -4.52 -0.26
CA VAL A 8 -25.86 -3.94 0.59
C VAL A 8 -25.48 -2.53 1.03
N PHE A 9 -24.24 -2.33 1.50
CA PHE A 9 -23.77 -1.01 1.90
C PHE A 9 -23.79 0.00 0.75
N TYR A 10 -23.36 -0.40 -0.45
CA TYR A 10 -23.34 0.45 -1.65
C TYR A 10 -24.75 0.92 -2.02
N LYS A 11 -25.73 -0.01 -2.02
CA LYS A 11 -27.15 0.30 -2.23
C LYS A 11 -27.70 1.24 -1.16
N LEU A 12 -27.35 1.01 0.12
CA LEU A 12 -27.77 1.86 1.23
C LEU A 12 -27.15 3.26 1.12
N ALA A 13 -25.90 3.34 0.68
CA ALA A 13 -25.18 4.59 0.53
C ALA A 13 -25.74 5.45 -0.62
N GLN A 14 -26.15 4.79 -1.71
CA GLN A 14 -26.86 5.43 -2.82
C GLN A 14 -28.25 5.92 -2.39
N TYR A 15 -29.00 5.11 -1.62
CA TYR A 15 -30.33 5.46 -1.12
C TYR A 15 -30.29 6.68 -0.17
N LEU A 16 -29.32 6.70 0.75
CA LEU A 16 -29.11 7.78 1.70
C LEU A 16 -28.43 9.02 1.09
N ARG A 17 -28.12 8.96 -0.22
CA ARG A 17 -27.44 10.00 -1.00
C ARG A 17 -26.21 10.55 -0.29
N LEU A 18 -25.35 9.65 0.22
CA LEU A 18 -24.16 10.06 0.96
C LEU A 18 -23.21 10.91 0.12
N GLU A 19 -23.27 10.79 -1.21
CA GLU A 19 -22.59 11.67 -2.17
C GLU A 19 -23.00 13.14 -2.04
N GLU A 20 -24.29 13.43 -1.84
CA GLU A 20 -24.79 14.79 -1.60
C GLU A 20 -24.35 15.35 -0.24
N LYS A 21 -23.94 14.47 0.69
CA LYS A 21 -23.45 14.81 2.03
C LYS A 21 -21.93 14.88 2.13
N GLY A 22 -21.22 14.79 1.00
CA GLY A 22 -19.76 14.91 0.93
C GLY A 22 -18.98 13.60 1.00
N PHE A 23 -19.62 12.44 0.89
CA PHE A 23 -18.94 11.15 0.80
C PHE A 23 -18.86 10.67 -0.65
N GLU A 24 -17.67 10.45 -1.17
CA GLU A 24 -17.47 9.77 -2.46
C GLU A 24 -17.48 8.26 -2.24
N VAL A 25 -18.46 7.56 -2.81
CA VAL A 25 -18.66 6.12 -2.62
C VAL A 25 -18.34 5.40 -3.93
N LYS A 26 -17.19 4.75 -3.98
CA LYS A 26 -16.77 3.89 -5.11
C LYS A 26 -16.91 2.42 -4.71
N PRO A 27 -16.99 1.49 -5.69
CA PRO A 27 -16.94 0.07 -5.38
C PRO A 27 -15.69 -0.23 -4.54
N LEU A 28 -15.91 -0.87 -3.38
CA LEU A 28 -14.89 -1.24 -2.40
C LEU A 28 -14.24 -0.09 -1.60
N VAL A 29 -14.58 1.18 -1.87
CA VAL A 29 -13.92 2.34 -1.26
C VAL A 29 -14.93 3.43 -0.91
N MET A 30 -14.90 3.90 0.34
CA MET A 30 -15.67 5.06 0.78
C MET A 30 -14.71 6.15 1.24
N LEU A 31 -14.84 7.35 0.67
CA LEU A 31 -14.01 8.51 0.99
C LEU A 31 -14.90 9.63 1.50
N TYR A 32 -14.61 10.16 2.69
CA TYR A 32 -15.28 11.36 3.16
C TYR A 32 -14.46 12.60 2.77
N LYS A 33 -14.99 13.42 1.85
CA LYS A 33 -14.34 14.64 1.37
C LYS A 33 -14.75 15.81 2.26
N THR A 34 -14.05 16.01 3.36
CA THR A 34 -14.25 17.20 4.20
C THR A 34 -13.38 18.35 3.68
N ALA A 35 -13.99 19.51 3.41
CA ALA A 35 -13.25 20.72 3.01
C ALA A 35 -12.20 21.17 4.05
N ARG A 36 -12.41 20.81 5.33
CA ARG A 36 -11.43 21.04 6.40
C ARG A 36 -10.26 20.07 6.33
N PHE A 37 -10.51 18.80 6.03
CA PHE A 37 -9.46 17.79 5.92
C PHE A 37 -8.56 18.04 4.71
N ASN A 38 -9.15 18.41 3.56
CA ASN A 38 -8.36 18.80 2.40
C ASN A 38 -7.49 20.02 2.68
N ARG A 39 -8.03 21.06 3.33
CA ARG A 39 -7.23 22.22 3.76
C ARG A 39 -6.09 21.85 4.71
N LEU A 40 -6.35 20.96 5.68
CA LEU A 40 -5.30 20.47 6.57
C LEU A 40 -4.19 19.74 5.80
N LEU A 41 -4.56 18.92 4.80
CA LEU A 41 -3.58 18.28 3.92
C LEU A 41 -2.80 19.30 3.11
N ASP A 42 -3.47 20.28 2.51
CA ASP A 42 -2.82 21.35 1.72
C ASP A 42 -1.84 22.15 2.59
N ASP A 43 -2.26 22.54 3.80
CA ASP A 43 -1.42 23.26 4.77
C ASP A 43 -0.21 22.42 5.19
N LEU A 44 -0.39 21.12 5.44
CA LEU A 44 0.68 20.21 5.83
C LEU A 44 1.65 19.96 4.67
N SER A 45 1.12 19.77 3.46
CA SER A 45 1.90 19.62 2.23
C SER A 45 2.70 20.89 1.92
N ALA A 46 2.13 22.07 2.10
CA ALA A 46 2.82 23.34 1.91
C ALA A 46 3.91 23.56 2.97
N ARG A 47 3.56 23.37 4.25
CA ARG A 47 4.47 23.56 5.40
C ARG A 47 5.69 22.65 5.36
N PHE A 48 5.51 21.41 4.92
CA PHE A 48 6.58 20.41 4.84
C PHE A 48 7.01 20.09 3.40
N SER A 49 6.74 20.98 2.45
CA SER A 49 7.03 20.79 1.02
C SER A 49 8.47 20.35 0.74
N GLY A 50 9.46 20.96 1.42
CA GLY A 50 10.87 20.57 1.33
C GLY A 50 11.13 19.14 1.83
N PHE A 51 10.53 18.74 2.96
CA PHE A 51 10.63 17.39 3.49
C PHE A 51 10.01 16.38 2.52
N TRP A 52 8.81 16.66 2.00
CA TRP A 52 8.13 15.77 1.04
C TRP A 52 8.91 15.62 -0.26
N SER A 53 9.51 16.69 -0.78
CA SER A 53 10.36 16.65 -1.97
C SER A 53 11.62 15.80 -1.74
N LEU A 54 12.30 16.00 -0.62
CA LEU A 54 13.49 15.22 -0.26
C LEU A 54 13.14 13.76 -0.04
N TYR A 55 12.11 13.47 0.75
CA TYR A 55 11.65 12.11 1.01
C TYR A 55 11.28 11.38 -0.28
N SER A 56 10.53 12.03 -1.17
CA SER A 56 10.14 11.44 -2.45
C SER A 56 11.35 11.15 -3.33
N THR A 57 12.32 12.06 -3.38
CA THR A 57 13.54 11.86 -4.18
C THR A 57 14.40 10.73 -3.62
N VAL A 58 14.68 10.76 -2.31
CA VAL A 58 15.52 9.76 -1.63
C VAL A 58 14.87 8.38 -1.65
N SER A 59 13.56 8.29 -1.46
CA SER A 59 12.84 7.01 -1.48
C SER A 59 12.92 6.31 -2.82
N ILE A 60 12.99 7.03 -3.95
CA ILE A 60 13.19 6.42 -5.27
C ILE A 60 14.53 5.70 -5.34
N PHE A 61 15.62 6.33 -4.89
CA PHE A 61 16.94 5.71 -4.89
C PHE A 61 17.02 4.53 -3.92
N ILE A 62 16.42 4.65 -2.72
CA ILE A 62 16.35 3.56 -1.75
C ILE A 62 15.56 2.38 -2.34
N ALA A 63 14.40 2.62 -2.94
CA ALA A 63 13.58 1.58 -3.54
C ALA A 63 14.33 0.86 -4.66
N PHE A 64 15.05 1.60 -5.51
CA PHE A 64 15.84 1.02 -6.58
C PHE A 64 17.00 0.17 -6.03
N GLY A 65 17.71 0.66 -5.00
CA GLY A 65 18.76 -0.08 -4.32
C GLY A 65 18.25 -1.37 -3.68
N LEU A 66 17.12 -1.30 -2.98
CA LEU A 66 16.47 -2.47 -2.37
C LEU A 66 15.98 -3.46 -3.42
N ALA A 67 15.46 -3.00 -4.55
CA ALA A 67 15.04 -3.87 -5.64
C ALA A 67 16.23 -4.63 -6.23
N LEU A 68 17.34 -3.94 -6.53
CA LEU A 68 18.57 -4.58 -7.03
C LEU A 68 19.14 -5.57 -6.00
N PHE A 69 19.19 -5.17 -4.73
CA PHE A 69 19.65 -6.04 -3.65
C PHE A 69 18.77 -7.29 -3.52
N SER A 70 17.45 -7.13 -3.61
CA SER A 70 16.51 -8.24 -3.58
C SER A 70 16.74 -9.21 -4.75
N VAL A 71 16.93 -8.70 -5.96
CA VAL A 71 17.26 -9.52 -7.13
C VAL A 71 18.56 -10.28 -6.92
N TYR A 72 19.60 -9.61 -6.41
CA TYR A 72 20.88 -10.26 -6.10
C TYR A 72 20.70 -11.40 -5.08
N VAL A 73 20.04 -11.14 -3.95
CA VAL A 73 19.80 -12.15 -2.89
C VAL A 73 18.99 -13.32 -3.41
N LEU A 74 17.96 -13.05 -4.23
CA LEU A 74 17.13 -14.10 -4.82
C LEU A 74 17.92 -14.93 -5.84
N ALA A 75 18.73 -14.30 -6.69
CA ALA A 75 19.58 -15.00 -7.65
C ALA A 75 20.65 -15.85 -6.95
N GLU A 76 21.29 -15.32 -5.91
CA GLU A 76 22.26 -16.06 -5.09
C GLU A 76 21.59 -17.25 -4.38
N ASN A 77 20.41 -17.05 -3.79
CA ASN A 77 19.67 -18.13 -3.16
C ASN A 77 19.22 -19.19 -4.17
N LEU A 78 18.79 -18.78 -5.37
CA LEU A 78 18.38 -19.71 -6.42
C LEU A 78 19.57 -20.54 -6.91
N PHE A 79 20.75 -19.93 -7.08
CA PHE A 79 21.97 -20.65 -7.42
C PHE A 79 22.35 -21.67 -6.34
N LYS A 80 22.33 -21.26 -5.07
CA LYS A 80 22.59 -22.16 -3.93
C LYS A 80 21.56 -23.28 -3.88
N PHE A 81 20.28 -23.00 -4.11
CA PHE A 81 19.23 -24.01 -4.13
C PHE A 81 19.50 -25.17 -5.10
N PHE A 82 20.07 -24.89 -6.29
CA PHE A 82 20.40 -25.93 -7.27
C PHE A 82 21.78 -26.56 -7.08
N MET A 83 22.80 -25.79 -6.66
CA MET A 83 24.18 -26.26 -6.64
C MET A 83 24.68 -26.69 -5.26
N LYS A 84 24.16 -26.05 -4.20
CA LYS A 84 24.56 -26.25 -2.80
C LYS A 84 23.36 -26.07 -1.86
N PRO A 85 22.42 -27.02 -1.86
CA PRO A 85 21.12 -26.85 -1.18
C PRO A 85 21.25 -26.59 0.33
N GLU A 86 22.32 -27.10 0.94
CA GLU A 86 22.66 -26.92 2.36
C GLU A 86 23.12 -25.50 2.73
N GLU A 87 23.58 -24.69 1.76
CA GLU A 87 23.91 -23.27 1.94
C GLU A 87 22.75 -22.33 1.54
N ALA A 88 21.69 -22.86 0.92
CA ALA A 88 20.52 -22.07 0.54
C ALA A 88 19.74 -21.66 1.79
N LEU A 89 19.26 -20.41 1.87
CA LEU A 89 18.35 -20.02 2.94
C LEU A 89 17.05 -20.80 2.76
N GLY A 90 16.92 -21.89 3.51
CA GLY A 90 15.66 -22.60 3.62
C GLY A 90 14.63 -21.66 4.22
N PHE A 91 13.64 -21.24 3.44
CA PHE A 91 12.35 -20.88 4.00
C PHE A 91 11.81 -22.15 4.65
N VAL A 92 12.20 -22.41 5.90
CA VAL A 92 11.58 -23.46 6.70
C VAL A 92 10.21 -22.89 7.06
N PRO A 93 9.10 -23.45 6.54
CA PRO A 93 7.80 -23.04 7.01
C PRO A 93 7.77 -23.36 8.50
N ILE A 94 7.59 -22.33 9.34
CA ILE A 94 7.13 -22.55 10.71
C ILE A 94 5.66 -22.96 10.60
N LEU A 95 5.41 -24.12 10.02
CA LEU A 95 4.15 -24.81 10.11
C LEU A 95 4.26 -25.65 11.38
N PRO A 96 3.72 -25.20 12.52
CA PRO A 96 3.47 -26.13 13.61
C PRO A 96 2.48 -27.17 13.07
N GLY A 97 2.92 -28.43 13.07
CA GLY A 97 2.02 -29.58 13.06
C GLY A 97 1.44 -29.79 14.45
#